data_AF-A0A151AUJ1-F1
#
_entry.id   AF-A0A151AUJ1-F1
#
_cell.length_a   1.000
_cell.length_b   1.000
_cell.length_c   1.000
_cell.angle_alpha   90.00
_cell.angle_beta   90.00
_cell.angle_gamma   90.00
#
_symmetry.space_group_name_H-M   'P 1'
#
loop_
_entity.id
_entity.type
_entity.pdbx_description
1 polymer ?
#
loop_
_entity_poly.entity_id
_entity_poly.type
_entity_poly.pdbx_seq_one_letter_code
_entity_poly.pdbx_strand_id
1 'polypeptide(L)' 'MSPNAIKDKGGINLATLQERINQLQAEIADLKRRFPAHSLKPAMFQQLEDLEEELEKLLQQQNEEQLHPNS' A
#
# COMPACT_ATOMS: atom_id res chain seq x y z
N MET A 1 -17.40 10.19 3.34
CA MET A 1 -17.47 9.78 1.92
C MET A 1 -16.13 10.14 1.31
N SER A 2 -15.23 9.18 1.12
CA SER A 2 -13.92 9.45 0.50
C SER A 2 -14.07 9.37 -1.01
N PRO A 3 -13.88 10.46 -1.76
CA PRO A 3 -13.93 10.44 -3.21
C PRO A 3 -12.50 10.41 -3.73
N ASN A 4 -12.03 9.27 -4.22
CA ASN A 4 -11.08 9.28 -5.33
C ASN A 4 -10.97 7.90 -5.96
N ALA A 5 -11.90 7.62 -6.87
CA ALA A 5 -11.67 6.63 -7.91
C ALA A 5 -10.96 7.34 -9.07
N ILE A 6 -9.67 7.60 -8.94
CA ILE A 6 -8.85 7.98 -10.09
C ILE A 6 -8.47 6.69 -10.81
N LYS A 7 -9.25 6.40 -11.85
CA LYS A 7 -8.86 5.50 -12.92
C LYS A 7 -7.86 6.28 -13.77
N ASP A 8 -6.58 6.01 -13.66
CA ASP A 8 -5.64 6.41 -14.72
C ASP A 8 -4.75 5.23 -15.10
N LYS A 9 -4.68 5.03 -16.41
CA LYS A 9 -4.04 3.89 -17.06
C LYS A 9 -2.62 4.31 -17.42
N GLY A 10 -1.63 3.55 -16.96
CA GLY A 10 -0.31 3.50 -17.60
C GLY A 10 0.63 4.64 -17.25
N GLY A 11 1.18 4.60 -16.04
CA GLY A 11 2.27 5.47 -15.58
C GLY A 11 2.06 5.82 -14.13
N ILE A 12 2.84 5.23 -13.23
CA ILE A 12 2.79 5.61 -11.82
C ILE A 12 3.33 7.04 -11.74
N ASN A 13 2.47 7.99 -11.43
CA ASN A 13 2.90 9.34 -11.08
C ASN A 13 3.33 9.34 -9.62
N LEU A 14 4.44 10.00 -9.25
CA LEU A 14 4.92 10.07 -7.85
C LEU A 14 3.85 10.55 -6.86
N ALA A 15 2.94 11.45 -7.27
CA ALA A 15 1.80 11.84 -6.45
C ALA A 15 0.85 10.66 -6.21
N THR A 16 0.55 9.89 -7.26
CA THR A 16 -0.29 8.68 -7.17
C THR A 16 0.41 7.53 -6.42
N LEU A 17 1.74 7.45 -6.45
CA LEU A 17 2.54 6.46 -5.70
C LEU A 17 2.41 6.71 -4.20
N GLN A 18 2.63 7.96 -3.77
CA GLN A 18 2.50 8.33 -2.37
C GLN A 18 1.05 8.19 -1.88
N GLU A 19 0.06 8.52 -2.71
CA GLU A 19 -1.35 8.28 -2.40
C GLU A 19 -1.65 6.79 -2.19
N ARG A 20 -1.12 5.91 -3.05
CA ARG A 20 -1.29 4.45 -2.91
C ARG A 20 -0.61 3.92 -1.64
N ILE A 21 0.61 4.37 -1.34
CA ILE A 21 1.32 4.03 -0.09
C ILE A 21 0.48 4.41 1.13
N ASN A 22 -0.07 5.62 1.15
CA ASN A 22 -0.91 6.10 2.26
C ASN A 22 -2.19 5.27 2.41
N GLN A 23 -2.82 4.88 1.29
CA GLN A 23 -4.00 4.01 1.29
C GLN A 23 -3.67 2.64 1.88
N LEU A 24 -2.59 1.99 1.41
CA LEU A 24 -2.17 0.68 1.92
C LEU A 24 -1.86 0.72 3.42
N GLN A 25 -1.16 1.75 3.90
CA GLN A 25 -0.91 1.93 5.33
C GLN A 25 -2.21 2.05 6.15
N ALA A 26 -3.20 2.79 5.62
CA ALA A 26 -4.50 2.92 6.27
C ALA A 26 -5.28 1.59 6.27
N GLU A 27 -5.27 0.85 5.16
CA GLU A 27 -5.88 -0.47 5.03
C GLU A 27 -5.25 -1.48 5.99
N ILE A 28 -3.91 -1.52 6.09
CA ILE A 28 -3.17 -2.38 7.03
C ILE A 28 -3.53 -2.02 8.48
N ALA A 29 -3.55 -0.72 8.83
CA ALA A 29 -3.87 -0.28 10.18
C ALA A 29 -5.31 -0.65 10.57
N ASP A 30 -6.26 -0.48 9.65
CA ASP A 30 -7.65 -0.87 9.84
C ASP A 30 -7.81 -2.40 9.97
N LEU A 31 -7.12 -3.16 9.12
CA LEU A 31 -7.12 -4.62 9.17
C LEU A 31 -6.56 -5.12 10.52
N LYS A 32 -5.41 -4.60 10.95
CA LYS A 32 -4.79 -4.91 12.26
C LYS A 32 -5.69 -4.56 13.44
N ARG A 33 -6.46 -3.46 13.37
CA ARG A 33 -7.45 -3.10 14.41
C ARG A 33 -8.60 -4.10 14.53
N ARG A 34 -8.96 -4.76 13.43
CA ARG A 34 -10.02 -5.78 13.39
C ARG A 34 -9.53 -7.17 13.80
N PHE A 35 -8.25 -7.33 14.15
CA PHE A 35 -7.69 -8.63 14.51
C PHE A 35 -8.33 -9.17 15.80
N PRO A 36 -8.74 -10.45 15.82
CA PRO A 36 -9.25 -11.07 17.04
C PRO A 36 -8.12 -11.23 18.07
N ALA A 37 -8.41 -10.96 19.34
CA ALA A 37 -7.40 -11.01 20.42
C ALA A 37 -6.76 -12.39 20.66
N HIS A 38 -7.40 -13.46 20.20
CA HIS A 38 -7.01 -14.84 20.53
C HIS A 38 -6.73 -15.73 19.32
N SER A 39 -7.18 -15.37 18.11
CA SER A 39 -6.96 -16.19 16.92
C SER A 39 -7.08 -15.37 15.64
N LEU A 40 -5.95 -15.17 14.97
CA LEU A 40 -5.93 -14.56 13.66
C LEU A 40 -6.39 -15.59 12.62
N LYS A 41 -7.40 -15.23 11.81
CA LYS A 41 -7.86 -16.11 10.73
C LYS A 41 -6.79 -16.17 9.63
N PRO A 42 -6.51 -17.33 9.02
CA PRO A 42 -5.56 -17.43 7.91
C PRO A 42 -5.85 -16.46 6.76
N ALA A 43 -7.13 -16.24 6.44
CA ALA A 43 -7.52 -15.27 5.42
C ALA A 43 -7.17 -13.80 5.78
N MET A 44 -7.22 -13.43 7.08
CA MET A 44 -6.81 -12.10 7.53
C MET A 44 -5.29 -11.96 7.55
N PHE A 45 -4.57 -13.05 7.82
CA PHE A 45 -3.12 -13.09 7.75
C PHE A 45 -2.64 -12.94 6.30
N GLN A 46 -3.19 -13.75 5.39
CA GLN A 46 -2.86 -13.66 3.96
C GLN A 46 -3.16 -12.27 3.41
N GLN A 47 -4.32 -11.71 3.75
CA GLN A 47 -4.66 -10.35 3.33
C GLN A 47 -3.67 -9.31 3.87
N LEU A 48 -3.16 -9.48 5.09
CA LEU A 48 -2.14 -8.60 5.64
C LEU A 48 -0.82 -8.74 4.88
N GLU A 49 -0.37 -9.96 4.62
CA GLU A 49 0.85 -10.24 3.85
C GLU A 49 0.79 -9.63 2.46
N ASP A 50 -0.32 -9.80 1.74
CA ASP A 50 -0.52 -9.25 0.41
C ASP A 50 -0.41 -7.70 0.41
N LEU A 51 -1.00 -7.05 1.42
CA LEU A 51 -0.95 -5.59 1.58
C LEU A 51 0.45 -5.10 1.96
N GLU A 52 1.15 -5.82 2.84
CA GLU A 52 2.51 -5.49 3.27
C GLU A 52 3.51 -5.67 2.12
N GLU A 53 3.36 -6.72 1.30
CA GLU A 53 4.17 -6.96 0.10
C GLU A 53 3.96 -5.87 -0.96
N GLU A 54 2.71 -5.45 -1.20
CA GLU A 54 2.43 -4.34 -2.13
C GLU A 54 3.06 -3.03 -1.64
N LEU A 55 2.94 -2.74 -0.34
CA LEU A 55 3.53 -1.55 0.27
C LEU A 55 5.06 -1.55 0.13
N GLU A 56 5.72 -2.68 0.38
CA GLU A 56 7.16 -2.81 0.24
C GLU A 56 7.62 -2.52 -1.20
N LYS A 57 6.94 -3.08 -2.20
CA LYS A 57 7.25 -2.83 -3.62
C LYS A 57 7.14 -1.35 -3.98
N LEU A 58 6.09 -0.68 -3.52
CA LEU A 58 5.88 0.73 -3.81
C LEU A 58 6.92 1.62 -3.11
N LEU A 59 7.32 1.26 -1.88
CA LEU A 59 8.40 1.94 -1.17
C LEU A 59 9.75 1.75 -1.86
N GLN A 60 10.02 0.54 -2.37
CA GLN A 60 11.22 0.27 -3.15
C GLN A 60 11.24 1.10 -4.44
N GLN A 61 10.13 1.13 -5.19
CA GLN A 61 9.99 1.95 -6.40
C GLN A 61 10.20 3.44 -6.09
N GLN A 62 9.58 3.93 -5.01
CA GLN A 62 9.76 5.32 -4.57
C GLN A 62 11.23 5.62 -4.27
N ASN A 63 11.93 4.70 -3.61
CA ASN A 63 13.34 4.87 -3.27
C ASN A 63 14.24 4.80 -4.51
N GLU A 64 13.97 3.90 -5.46
CA GLU A 64 14.70 3.78 -6.72
C GLU A 64 14.54 5.04 -7.60
N GLU A 65 13.33 5.59 -7.69
CA GLU A 65 13.07 6.87 -8.37
C GLU A 65 13.80 8.05 -7.70
N GLN A 66 13.97 8.01 -6.37
CA GLN A 66 14.72 9.04 -5.64
C GLN A 66 16.24 8.90 -5.73
N LEU A 67 16.75 7.68 -5.92
CA LEU A 67 18.19 7.39 -5.98
C LEU A 67 18.82 7.63 -7.36
N HIS A 68 18.03 7.68 -8.42
CA HIS A 68 18.52 7.90 -9.79
C HIS A 68 17.98 9.20 -10.43
N PRO A 69 18.18 10.40 -9.84
CA PRO A 69 17.67 11.63 -10.42
C PRO A 69 18.46 12.14 -11.64
N ASN A 70 19.65 11.59 -11.96
CA ASN A 70 20.39 11.90 -13.20
C ASN A 70 21.46 10.82 -13.48
N SER A 71 21.42 10.21 -14.66
CA SER A 71 22.61 9.73 -15.39
C SER A 71 22.59 10.31 -16.78
#